data_AF-A0A366H3V7-F1
#
_entry.id   AF-A0A366H3V7-F1
#
_cell.length_a   1.000
_cell.length_b   1.000
_cell.length_c   1.000
_cell.angle_alpha   90.00
_cell.angle_beta   90.00
_cell.angle_gamma   90.00
#
_symmetry.space_group_name_H-M   'P 1'
#
loop_
_entity.id
_entity.type
_entity.pdbx_description
1 polymer ?
#
loop_
_entity_poly.entity_id
_entity_poly.type
_entity_poly.pdbx_seq_one_letter_code
_entity_poly.pdbx_strand_id
1 'polypeptide(L)'
;MSSWLIYALLTVLSWGVYGILLHKGRSLMPAGAEMANASLKAFLFVGVAYFVVAIVGPVIVLMQRGTNWSLTSGGITWSFLAGVAGAVGAFTLILSLGAAAAIFKGAAPAQVMPIVFAGAPVVNTIVAMVMHPPEGGLKAIPVPFFIGIVLAAVGTFLVAYFSPSNRASAAPKPAATAVSTPGH
;
A
#
# COMPACT_ATOMS: atom_id res chain seq x y z
N MET A 1 -9.73 21.81 -13.45
CA MET A 1 -9.55 21.01 -12.22
C MET A 1 -8.52 21.70 -11.34
N SER A 2 -8.78 21.84 -10.04
CA SER A 2 -7.82 22.39 -9.09
C SER A 2 -6.58 21.49 -9.01
N SER A 3 -5.38 22.07 -8.96
CA SER A 3 -4.10 21.34 -8.97
C SER A 3 -3.99 20.31 -7.84
N TRP A 4 -4.54 20.60 -6.66
CA TRP A 4 -4.55 19.67 -5.52
C TRP A 4 -5.24 18.33 -5.83
N LEU A 5 -6.32 18.35 -6.63
CA LEU A 5 -7.07 17.15 -6.98
C LEU A 5 -6.26 16.26 -7.93
N ILE A 6 -5.52 16.88 -8.86
CA ILE A 6 -4.62 16.17 -9.77
C ILE A 6 -3.54 15.44 -8.95
N TYR A 7 -2.91 16.12 -7.99
CA TYR A 7 -1.89 15.50 -7.12
C TYR A 7 -2.45 14.39 -6.24
N ALA A 8 -3.68 14.55 -5.73
CA ALA A 8 -4.37 13.49 -4.98
C ALA A 8 -4.62 12.25 -5.86
N LEU A 9 -5.13 12.44 -7.08
CA LEU A 9 -5.37 11.33 -8.02
C LEU A 9 -4.07 10.65 -8.48
N LEU A 10 -3.00 11.42 -8.70
CA LEU A 10 -1.67 10.86 -8.95
C LEU A 10 -1.17 10.04 -7.77
N THR A 11 -1.43 10.49 -6.54
CA THR A 11 -1.10 9.72 -5.33
C THR A 11 -1.87 8.39 -5.29
N VAL A 12 -3.17 8.41 -5.60
CA VAL A 12 -3.99 7.18 -5.70
C VAL A 12 -3.43 6.24 -6.76
N LEU A 13 -3.06 6.76 -7.94
CA LEU A 13 -2.46 5.97 -9.01
C LEU A 13 -1.14 5.35 -8.56
N SER A 14 -0.22 6.14 -8.02
CA SER A 14 1.11 5.69 -7.59
C SER A 14 1.02 4.62 -6.50
N TRP A 15 0.19 4.82 -5.48
CA TRP A 15 -0.01 3.84 -4.41
C TRP A 15 -0.80 2.61 -4.90
N GLY A 16 -1.79 2.80 -5.77
CA GLY A 16 -2.58 1.70 -6.33
C GLY A 16 -1.73 0.68 -7.08
N VAL A 17 -0.74 1.13 -7.87
CA VAL A 17 0.18 0.22 -8.58
C VAL A 17 1.33 -0.29 -7.72
N TYR A 18 1.64 0.40 -6.62
CA TYR A 18 2.82 0.15 -5.79
C TYR A 18 2.95 -1.31 -5.34
N GLY A 19 1.89 -1.88 -4.76
CA GLY A 19 1.93 -3.27 -4.27
C GLY A 19 2.17 -4.31 -5.34
N ILE A 20 1.62 -4.09 -6.54
CA ILE A 20 1.81 -4.97 -7.70
C ILE A 20 3.26 -4.89 -8.18
N LEU A 21 3.79 -3.68 -8.33
CA LEU A 21 5.18 -3.46 -8.72
C LEU A 21 6.16 -4.06 -7.71
N LEU A 22 5.91 -3.87 -6.41
CA LEU A 22 6.74 -4.45 -5.35
C LEU A 22 6.70 -5.97 -5.34
N HIS A 23 5.51 -6.56 -5.43
CA HIS A 23 5.37 -8.01 -5.47
C HIS A 23 6.09 -8.58 -6.69
N LYS A 24 5.97 -7.93 -7.85
CA LYS A 24 6.71 -8.30 -9.06
C LYS A 24 8.22 -8.22 -8.83
N GLY A 25 8.71 -7.08 -8.34
CA GLY A 25 10.14 -6.87 -8.05
C GLY A 25 10.70 -7.93 -7.09
N ARG A 26 9.97 -8.25 -6.01
CA ARG A 26 10.32 -9.35 -5.10
C ARG A 26 10.31 -10.70 -5.81
N SER A 27 9.27 -11.01 -6.60
CA SER A 27 9.10 -12.32 -7.26
C SER A 27 10.18 -12.62 -8.30
N LEU A 28 10.85 -11.59 -8.81
CA LEU A 28 11.95 -11.69 -9.76
C LEU A 28 13.33 -11.77 -9.08
N MET A 29 13.38 -11.73 -7.73
CA MET A 29 14.63 -11.97 -7.01
C MET A 29 15.08 -13.43 -7.16
N PRO A 30 16.38 -13.72 -7.02
CA PRO A 30 16.89 -15.08 -7.17
C PRO A 30 16.18 -16.08 -6.26
N ALA A 31 15.80 -17.22 -6.84
CA ALA A 31 15.23 -18.35 -6.11
C ALA A 31 16.29 -19.08 -5.26
N GLY A 32 15.85 -20.04 -4.43
CA GLY A 32 16.72 -20.82 -3.56
C GLY A 32 17.02 -20.12 -2.23
N ALA A 33 18.25 -20.23 -1.74
CA ALA A 33 18.66 -19.71 -0.44
C ALA A 33 18.41 -18.19 -0.29
N GLU A 34 18.47 -17.44 -1.39
CA GLU A 34 18.33 -15.98 -1.38
C GLU A 34 16.88 -15.48 -1.31
N MET A 35 15.89 -16.38 -1.44
CA MET A 35 14.48 -16.00 -1.50
C MET A 35 13.98 -15.36 -0.19
N ALA A 36 14.58 -15.73 0.95
CA ALA A 36 14.28 -15.11 2.24
C ALA A 36 14.62 -13.60 2.25
N ASN A 37 15.63 -13.19 1.49
CA ASN A 37 16.11 -11.81 1.41
C ASN A 37 15.39 -10.98 0.33
N ALA A 38 14.49 -11.58 -0.46
CA ALA A 38 13.90 -10.94 -1.63
C ALA A 38 13.14 -9.63 -1.30
N SER A 39 12.40 -9.58 -0.18
CA SER A 39 11.71 -8.34 0.24
C SER A 39 12.69 -7.25 0.64
N LEU A 40 13.77 -7.60 1.34
CA LEU A 40 14.77 -6.61 1.78
C LEU A 40 15.52 -6.02 0.58
N LYS A 41 15.92 -6.88 -0.37
CA LYS A 41 16.57 -6.44 -1.62
C LYS A 41 15.65 -5.54 -2.45
N ALA A 42 14.37 -5.91 -2.59
CA ALA A 42 13.41 -5.07 -3.29
C ALA A 42 13.19 -3.73 -2.56
N PHE A 43 13.09 -3.74 -1.23
CA PHE A 43 12.92 -2.52 -0.43
C PHE A 43 14.12 -1.59 -0.51
N LEU A 44 15.35 -2.12 -0.60
CA LEU A 44 16.55 -1.31 -0.77
C LEU A 44 16.43 -0.38 -2.00
N PHE A 45 15.93 -0.91 -3.12
CA PHE A 45 15.70 -0.12 -4.32
C PHE A 45 14.52 0.85 -4.21
N VAL A 46 13.52 0.56 -3.36
CA VAL A 46 12.51 1.56 -2.97
C VAL A 46 13.18 2.73 -2.24
N GLY A 47 14.11 2.46 -1.33
CA GLY A 47 14.90 3.48 -0.64
C GLY A 47 15.70 4.36 -1.60
N VAL A 48 16.35 3.75 -2.60
CA VAL A 48 17.05 4.49 -3.67
C VAL A 48 16.07 5.40 -4.43
N ALA A 49 14.89 4.88 -4.79
CA ALA A 49 13.87 5.68 -5.46
C ALA A 49 13.36 6.84 -4.59
N TYR A 50 13.19 6.61 -3.28
CA TYR A 50 12.81 7.66 -2.32
C TYR A 50 13.88 8.75 -2.23
N PHE A 51 15.17 8.41 -2.26
CA PHE A 51 16.22 9.43 -2.32
C PHE A 51 16.10 10.29 -3.59
N VAL A 52 15.95 9.67 -4.76
CA VAL A 52 15.81 10.41 -6.03
C VAL A 52 14.56 11.30 -6.02
N VAL A 53 13.41 10.76 -5.62
CA VAL A 53 12.14 11.52 -5.72
C VAL A 53 11.98 12.50 -4.56
N ALA A 54 12.30 12.12 -3.33
CA ALA A 54 12.03 12.94 -2.14
C ALA A 54 13.16 13.90 -1.78
N ILE A 55 14.38 13.70 -2.27
CA ILE A 55 15.50 14.62 -2.07
C ILE A 55 15.79 15.39 -3.35
N VAL A 56 16.19 14.70 -4.42
CA VAL A 56 16.64 15.37 -5.65
C VAL A 56 15.50 16.16 -6.30
N GLY A 57 14.30 15.60 -6.38
CA GLY A 57 13.11 16.27 -6.94
C GLY A 57 12.80 17.63 -6.27
N PRO A 58 12.49 17.67 -4.96
CA PRO A 58 12.24 18.91 -4.25
C PRO A 58 13.40 19.90 -4.31
N VAL A 59 14.65 19.45 -4.22
CA VAL A 59 15.82 20.34 -4.32
C VAL A 59 15.83 21.07 -5.66
N ILE A 60 15.65 20.37 -6.78
CA ILE A 60 15.59 20.99 -8.12
C ILE A 60 14.46 22.02 -8.18
N VAL A 61 13.25 21.65 -7.72
CA VAL A 61 12.09 22.55 -7.77
C VAL A 61 12.28 23.78 -6.89
N LEU A 62 12.85 23.62 -5.69
CA LEU A 62 13.13 24.73 -4.78
C LEU A 62 14.20 25.67 -5.34
N MET A 63 15.26 25.13 -5.95
CA MET A 63 16.27 25.93 -6.65
C MET A 63 15.65 26.73 -7.80
N GLN A 64 14.82 26.10 -8.63
CA GLN A 64 14.12 26.78 -9.73
C GLN A 64 13.16 27.88 -9.26
N ARG A 65 12.61 27.73 -8.04
CA ARG A 65 11.70 28.72 -7.43
C ARG A 65 12.44 29.85 -6.69
N GLY A 66 13.76 29.79 -6.54
CA GLY A 66 14.54 30.85 -5.89
C GLY A 66 14.18 31.09 -4.41
N THR A 67 13.75 30.06 -3.69
CA THR A 67 13.41 30.17 -2.26
C THR A 67 14.63 30.51 -1.39
N ASN A 68 14.38 31.18 -0.26
CA ASN A 68 15.40 31.52 0.75
C ASN A 68 15.77 30.35 1.68
N TRP A 69 15.18 29.15 1.49
CA TRP A 69 15.43 27.95 2.30
C TRP A 69 15.19 28.13 3.80
N SER A 70 14.32 29.07 4.20
CA SER A 70 13.92 29.22 5.60
C SER A 70 13.13 28.00 6.06
N LEU A 71 13.67 27.27 7.02
CA LEU A 71 13.07 26.05 7.59
C LEU A 71 12.88 26.22 9.09
N THR A 72 11.70 25.88 9.60
CA THR A 72 11.42 25.90 11.04
C THR A 72 11.74 24.55 11.67
N SER A 73 12.15 24.55 12.94
CA SER A 73 12.42 23.31 13.70
C SER A 73 11.20 22.39 13.76
N GLY A 74 10.00 22.97 13.95
CA GLY A 74 8.74 22.25 13.92
C GLY A 74 8.44 21.63 12.54
N GLY A 75 8.64 22.39 11.46
CA GLY A 75 8.45 21.90 10.09
C GLY A 75 9.38 20.74 9.75
N ILE A 76 10.66 20.85 10.12
CA ILE A 76 11.65 19.78 9.93
C ILE A 76 11.24 18.52 10.71
N THR A 77 10.93 18.67 12.00
CA THR A 77 10.63 17.54 12.89
C THR A 77 9.40 16.76 12.43
N TRP A 78 8.29 17.45 12.16
CA TRP A 78 7.06 16.79 11.72
C TRP A 78 7.18 16.19 10.33
N SER A 79 7.92 16.84 9.41
CA SER A 79 8.18 16.29 8.07
C SER A 79 9.04 15.03 8.16
N PHE A 80 10.04 15.01 9.05
CA PHE A 80 10.88 13.84 9.29
C PHE A 80 10.07 12.68 9.87
N LEU A 81 9.25 12.94 10.90
CA LEU A 81 8.37 11.92 11.50
C LEU A 81 7.38 11.36 10.48
N ALA A 82 6.80 12.21 9.63
CA ALA A 82 5.95 11.76 8.52
C ALA A 82 6.72 10.86 7.54
N GLY A 83 7.96 11.22 7.20
CA GLY A 83 8.84 10.40 6.36
C GLY A 83 9.15 9.03 6.97
N VAL A 84 9.46 8.99 8.28
CA VAL A 84 9.68 7.74 9.02
C VAL A 84 8.42 6.86 9.01
N ALA A 85 7.26 7.44 9.30
CA ALA A 85 5.99 6.71 9.27
C ALA A 85 5.71 6.10 7.89
N GLY A 86 5.94 6.86 6.80
CA GLY A 86 5.81 6.37 5.43
C GLY A 86 6.81 5.25 5.09
N ALA A 87 8.08 5.40 5.47
CA ALA A 87 9.12 4.40 5.23
C ALA A 87 8.85 3.09 5.99
N VAL A 88 8.43 3.16 7.25
CA VAL A 88 8.03 1.99 8.04
C VAL A 88 6.80 1.31 7.44
N GLY A 89 5.81 2.08 6.98
CA GLY A 89 4.64 1.55 6.27
C GLY A 89 5.02 0.78 5.00
N ALA A 90 5.89 1.37 4.16
CA ALA A 90 6.39 0.73 2.95
C ALA A 90 7.21 -0.54 3.25
N PHE A 91 8.05 -0.50 4.28
CA PHE A 91 8.86 -1.64 4.72
C PHE A 91 7.99 -2.81 5.20
N THR A 92 7.02 -2.53 6.06
CA THR A 92 6.11 -3.56 6.57
C THR A 92 5.17 -4.11 5.50
N LEU A 93 4.76 -3.28 4.54
CA LEU A 93 3.97 -3.72 3.38
C LEU A 93 4.72 -4.76 2.54
N ILE A 94 6.00 -4.55 2.23
CA ILE A 94 6.75 -5.51 1.42
C ILE A 94 7.08 -6.80 2.17
N LEU A 95 7.24 -6.74 3.50
CA LEU A 95 7.34 -7.94 4.33
C LEU A 95 6.01 -8.70 4.35
N SER A 96 4.88 -7.99 4.48
CA SER A 96 3.53 -8.56 4.41
C SER A 96 3.26 -9.24 3.06
N LEU A 97 3.60 -8.60 1.94
CA LEU A 97 3.53 -9.22 0.61
C LEU A 97 4.40 -10.48 0.51
N GLY A 98 5.56 -10.49 1.18
CA GLY A 98 6.43 -11.66 1.22
C GLY A 98 5.84 -12.83 2.00
N ALA A 99 5.26 -12.56 3.17
CA ALA A 99 4.57 -13.56 3.98
C ALA A 99 3.31 -14.07 3.27
N ALA A 100 2.49 -13.16 2.72
CA ALA A 100 1.30 -13.51 1.96
C ALA A 100 1.62 -14.32 0.70
N ALA A 101 2.75 -14.05 0.03
CA ALA A 101 3.16 -14.82 -1.15
C ALA A 101 3.47 -16.30 -0.84
N ALA A 102 3.85 -16.64 0.40
CA ALA A 102 4.05 -18.04 0.78
C ALA A 102 2.73 -18.83 0.82
N ILE A 103 1.61 -18.14 1.10
CA ILE A 103 0.27 -18.75 1.23
C ILE A 103 -0.52 -18.62 -0.08
N PHE A 104 -0.55 -17.40 -0.63
CA PHE A 104 -1.41 -17.01 -1.75
C PHE A 104 -0.65 -16.87 -3.08
N LYS A 105 0.67 -17.14 -3.10
CA LYS A 105 1.52 -17.03 -4.30
C LYS A 105 1.33 -15.68 -5.00
N GLY A 106 1.06 -15.68 -6.31
CA GLY A 106 0.84 -14.48 -7.11
C GLY A 106 -0.39 -13.66 -6.72
N ALA A 107 -1.30 -14.20 -5.89
CA ALA A 107 -2.47 -13.47 -5.40
C ALA A 107 -2.18 -12.62 -4.15
N ALA A 108 -0.95 -12.61 -3.62
CA ALA A 108 -0.61 -11.86 -2.41
C ALA A 108 -0.99 -10.35 -2.45
N PRO A 109 -0.76 -9.60 -3.55
CA PRO A 109 -1.22 -8.20 -3.61
C PRO A 109 -2.73 -8.04 -3.49
N ALA A 110 -3.51 -8.98 -4.05
CA ALA A 110 -4.97 -8.95 -3.98
C ALA A 110 -5.51 -9.20 -2.57
N GLN A 111 -4.68 -9.74 -1.67
CA GLN A 111 -5.01 -9.95 -0.26
C GLN A 111 -4.55 -8.77 0.60
N VAL A 112 -3.31 -8.31 0.40
CA VAL A 112 -2.68 -7.32 1.28
C VAL A 112 -3.15 -5.90 0.98
N MET A 113 -3.21 -5.50 -0.30
CA MET A 113 -3.42 -4.10 -0.66
C MET A 113 -4.80 -3.56 -0.25
N PRO A 114 -5.92 -4.30 -0.40
CA PRO A 114 -7.21 -3.85 0.09
C PRO A 114 -7.20 -3.58 1.61
N ILE A 115 -6.59 -4.45 2.42
CA ILE A 115 -6.54 -4.27 3.89
C ILE A 115 -5.83 -2.95 4.24
N VAL A 116 -4.68 -2.69 3.62
CA VAL A 116 -3.90 -1.46 3.87
C VAL A 116 -4.68 -0.22 3.43
N PHE A 117 -5.26 -0.24 2.23
CA PHE A 117 -5.96 0.93 1.69
C PHE A 117 -7.34 1.17 2.29
N ALA A 118 -7.98 0.16 2.89
CA ALA A 118 -9.16 0.36 3.73
C ALA A 118 -8.79 0.97 5.08
N GLY A 119 -7.73 0.45 5.69
CA GLY A 119 -7.35 0.79 7.05
C GLY A 119 -6.73 2.18 7.17
N ALA A 120 -5.91 2.60 6.20
CA ALA A 120 -5.19 3.86 6.26
C ALA A 120 -6.11 5.10 6.40
N PRO A 121 -7.22 5.24 5.63
CA PRO A 121 -8.19 6.31 5.84
C PRO A 121 -8.81 6.29 7.23
N VAL A 122 -9.14 5.11 7.78
CA VAL A 122 -9.73 4.98 9.13
C VAL A 122 -8.75 5.45 10.20
N VAL A 123 -7.48 5.03 10.12
CA VAL A 123 -6.43 5.49 11.04
C VAL A 123 -6.24 7.00 10.94
N ASN A 124 -6.18 7.55 9.72
CA ASN A 124 -6.06 8.98 9.50
C ASN A 124 -7.23 9.74 10.13
N THR A 125 -8.46 9.26 9.94
CA THR A 125 -9.66 9.81 10.55
C THR A 125 -9.58 9.82 12.08
N ILE A 126 -9.18 8.71 12.70
CA ILE A 126 -9.06 8.61 14.16
C ILE A 126 -8.01 9.60 14.67
N VAL A 127 -6.82 9.60 14.07
CA VAL A 127 -5.73 10.51 14.45
C VAL A 127 -6.17 11.97 14.28
N ALA A 128 -6.85 12.31 13.19
CA ALA A 128 -7.37 13.65 12.96
C ALA A 128 -8.39 14.06 14.03
N MET A 129 -9.32 13.17 14.41
CA MET A 129 -10.28 13.44 15.49
C MET A 129 -9.63 13.58 16.86
N VAL A 130 -8.52 12.88 17.11
CA VAL A 130 -7.76 13.00 18.37
C VAL A 130 -6.98 14.31 18.41
N MET A 131 -6.33 14.68 17.30
CA MET A 131 -5.53 15.91 17.20
C MET A 131 -6.40 17.17 17.09
N HIS A 132 -7.58 17.04 16.50
CA HIS A 132 -8.57 18.11 16.33
C HIS A 132 -9.95 17.59 16.78
N PRO A 133 -10.21 17.56 18.11
CA PRO A 133 -11.49 17.12 18.64
C PRO A 133 -12.66 17.91 18.04
N PRO A 134 -13.77 17.26 17.63
CA PRO A 134 -14.92 17.95 17.07
C PRO A 134 -15.51 18.93 18.08
N GLU A 135 -15.78 20.16 17.65
CA GLU A 135 -16.52 21.13 18.44
C GLU A 135 -17.92 20.56 18.75
N GLY A 136 -18.25 20.38 20.03
CA GLY A 136 -19.49 19.73 20.47
C GLY A 136 -19.41 18.21 20.71
N GLY A 137 -18.23 17.61 20.61
CA GLY A 137 -17.98 16.21 20.92
C GLY A 137 -18.49 15.24 19.85
N LEU A 138 -18.39 13.92 20.12
CA LEU A 138 -18.70 12.87 19.13
C LEU A 138 -20.15 12.91 18.60
N LYS A 139 -21.07 13.51 19.36
CA LYS A 139 -22.49 13.68 18.96
C LYS A 139 -22.69 14.78 17.91
N ALA A 140 -21.73 15.68 17.74
CA ALA A 140 -21.76 16.74 16.74
C ALA A 140 -21.25 16.26 15.36
N ILE A 141 -20.65 15.06 15.29
CA ILE A 141 -20.18 14.49 14.03
C ILE A 141 -21.40 14.09 13.18
N PRO A 142 -21.50 14.55 11.92
CA PRO A 142 -22.62 14.22 11.05
C PRO A 142 -22.75 12.70 10.84
N VAL A 143 -23.95 12.15 11.01
CA VAL A 143 -24.24 10.72 10.78
C VAL A 143 -23.70 10.19 9.43
N PRO A 144 -23.77 10.94 8.30
CA PRO A 144 -23.20 10.50 7.03
C PRO A 144 -21.70 10.17 7.07
N PHE A 145 -20.94 10.78 7.98
CA PHE A 145 -19.51 10.48 8.16
C PHE A 145 -19.29 9.03 8.63
N PHE A 146 -20.03 8.61 9.65
CA PHE A 146 -19.96 7.24 10.17
C PHE A 146 -20.43 6.23 9.12
N ILE A 147 -21.49 6.56 8.39
CA ILE A 147 -21.95 5.76 7.25
C ILE A 147 -20.82 5.63 6.21
N GLY A 148 -20.12 6.71 5.89
CA GLY A 148 -18.97 6.71 4.99
C GLY A 148 -17.84 5.77 5.43
N ILE A 149 -17.51 5.76 6.72
CA ILE A 149 -16.50 4.82 7.29
C ILE A 149 -16.96 3.37 7.10
N VAL A 150 -18.21 3.07 7.43
CA VAL A 150 -18.77 1.71 7.28
C VAL A 150 -18.79 1.30 5.80
N LEU A 151 -19.24 2.16 4.90
CA LEU A 151 -19.26 1.91 3.46
C LEU A 151 -17.85 1.70 2.89
N ALA A 152 -16.85 2.46 3.34
CA ALA A 152 -15.46 2.27 2.92
C ALA A 152 -14.90 0.91 3.38
N ALA A 153 -15.16 0.53 4.63
CA ALA A 153 -14.77 -0.77 5.17
C ALA A 153 -15.45 -1.93 4.42
N VAL A 154 -16.76 -1.85 4.23
CA VAL A 154 -17.54 -2.85 3.48
C VAL A 154 -17.09 -2.92 2.03
N GLY A 155 -16.96 -1.78 1.35
CA GLY A 155 -16.52 -1.72 -0.04
C GLY A 155 -15.16 -2.38 -0.24
N THR A 156 -14.22 -2.15 0.68
CA THR A 156 -12.89 -2.74 0.57
C THR A 156 -12.89 -4.22 0.93
N PHE A 157 -13.71 -4.64 1.91
CA PHE A 157 -13.96 -6.06 2.16
C PHE A 157 -14.53 -6.76 0.93
N LEU A 158 -15.53 -6.18 0.26
CA LEU A 158 -16.13 -6.75 -0.94
C LEU A 158 -15.11 -6.87 -2.07
N VAL A 159 -14.28 -5.84 -2.30
CA VAL A 159 -13.20 -5.88 -3.31
C VAL A 159 -12.20 -7.00 -3.00
N ALA A 160 -11.77 -7.13 -1.75
CA ALA A 160 -10.87 -8.20 -1.34
C ALA A 160 -11.55 -9.58 -1.51
N TYR A 161 -12.69 -9.80 -0.86
CA TYR A 161 -13.37 -11.08 -0.80
C TYR A 161 -13.75 -11.60 -2.19
N PHE A 162 -14.27 -10.72 -3.04
CA PHE A 162 -14.76 -11.10 -4.37
C PHE A 162 -13.69 -10.98 -5.48
N SER A 163 -12.46 -10.56 -5.18
CA SER A 163 -11.38 -10.47 -6.16
C SER A 163 -11.16 -11.81 -6.89
N PRO A 164 -11.11 -11.82 -8.25
CA PRO A 164 -10.86 -13.04 -9.02
C PRO A 164 -9.58 -13.77 -8.61
N SER A 165 -8.53 -13.01 -8.26
CA SER A 165 -7.26 -13.57 -7.77
C SER A 165 -7.41 -14.38 -6.47
N ASN A 166 -8.44 -14.07 -5.68
CA ASN A 166 -8.71 -14.74 -4.41
C ASN A 166 -9.57 -16.00 -4.62
N ARG A 167 -10.35 -16.05 -5.71
CA ARG A 167 -11.15 -17.22 -6.11
C ARG A 167 -10.41 -18.19 -7.05
N ALA A 168 -9.43 -17.72 -7.81
CA ALA A 168 -8.62 -18.55 -8.70
C ALA A 168 -7.68 -19.53 -7.96
N SER A 169 -7.47 -19.35 -6.65
CA SER A 169 -6.79 -20.34 -5.81
C SER A 169 -7.64 -21.60 -5.54
N ALA A 170 -8.90 -21.63 -5.99
CA ALA A 170 -9.79 -22.79 -5.98
C ALA A 170 -9.97 -23.39 -7.39
N ALA A 171 -8.92 -23.47 -8.20
CA ALA A 171 -8.98 -24.24 -9.44
C ALA A 171 -9.15 -25.76 -9.12
N PRO A 172 -9.98 -26.50 -9.87
CA PRO A 172 -10.35 -27.88 -9.53
C PRO A 172 -9.14 -28.82 -9.55
N LYS A 173 -9.12 -29.78 -8.60
CA LYS A 173 -8.22 -30.93 -8.58
C LYS A 173 -8.16 -31.55 -9.99
N PRO A 174 -6.98 -31.75 -10.61
CA PRO A 174 -6.91 -32.41 -11.89
C PRO A 174 -7.57 -33.79 -11.75
N ALA A 175 -8.60 -34.04 -12.56
CA ALA A 175 -9.22 -35.34 -12.65
C ALA A 175 -8.10 -36.34 -12.99
N ALA A 176 -7.92 -37.35 -12.13
CA ALA A 176 -7.01 -38.44 -12.39
C ALA A 176 -7.41 -39.07 -13.72
N THR A 177 -6.58 -38.90 -14.75
CA THR A 177 -6.72 -39.60 -16.01
C THR A 177 -6.61 -41.08 -15.70
N ALA A 178 -7.74 -41.78 -15.75
CA ALA A 178 -7.79 -43.22 -15.58
C ALA A 178 -6.87 -43.86 -16.62
N VAL A 179 -5.87 -44.60 -16.16
CA VAL A 179 -5.02 -45.45 -17.00
C VAL A 179 -5.92 -46.51 -17.61
N SER A 180 -6.20 -46.40 -18.90
CA SER A 180 -6.93 -47.41 -19.66
C SER A 180 -5.95 -48.35 -20.37
N THR A 181 -5.67 -49.50 -19.76
CA THR A 181 -5.27 -50.76 -20.45
C THR A 181 -5.35 -51.88 -19.40
N PRO A 182 -5.85 -53.11 -19.71
CA PRO A 182 -5.71 -53.81 -20.99
C PRO A 182 -6.95 -54.55 -21.53
N GLY A 183 -7.02 -54.71 -22.86
CA GLY A 183 -7.89 -55.69 -23.52
C GLY A 183 -7.02 -56.84 -24.06
N HIS A 184 -7.40 -58.07 -23.69
CA HIS A 184 -6.89 -59.33 -24.23
C HIS A 184 -7.40 -59.58 -25.66
#